data_AF-A0A8S4QWT3-F1
#
_entry.id   AF-A0A8S4QWT3-F1
#
_cell.length_a   1.000
_cell.length_b   1.000
_cell.length_c   1.000
_cell.angle_alpha   90.00
_cell.angle_beta   90.00
_cell.angle_gamma   90.00
#
_symmetry.space_group_name_H-M   'P 1'
#
loop_
_entity.id
_entity.type
_entity.pdbx_description
1 polymer ?
#
loop_
_entity_poly.entity_id
_entity_poly.type
_entity_poly.pdbx_seq_one_letter_code
_entity_poly.pdbx_strand_id
1 'polypeptide(L)'
;MMMMICFKVYLVAHAGPGVEERHNAGSSTASGGGELTPTANARLLHYIRAFSDVIAGQFYGHRHADTFRLVYSEGRPVSWALLAPSLTPRGAGSISNPGLRLYKFESNTGK
;
A
#
# COMPACT_ATOMS: atom_id res chain seq x y z
N MET A 1 -1.53 24.08 28.69
CA MET A 1 -2.01 22.80 28.12
C MET A 1 -1.65 22.81 26.64
N MET A 2 -0.61 22.07 26.23
CA MET A 2 -0.14 22.07 24.84
C MET A 2 -1.14 21.26 24.00
N MET A 3 -1.82 21.93 23.07
CA MET A 3 -2.71 21.25 22.13
C MET A 3 -1.81 20.43 21.19
N MET A 4 -1.78 19.11 21.39
CA MET A 4 -1.08 18.20 20.50
C MET A 4 -1.80 18.28 19.15
N ILE A 5 -1.18 18.94 18.17
CA ILE A 5 -1.77 19.03 16.84
C ILE A 5 -1.67 17.62 16.24
N CYS A 6 -2.78 16.90 16.24
CA CYS A 6 -2.86 15.55 15.69
C CYS A 6 -2.99 15.65 14.17
N PHE A 7 -1.85 15.72 13.48
CA PHE A 7 -1.83 15.68 12.02
C PHE A 7 -1.96 14.23 11.54
N LYS A 8 -2.69 14.05 10.44
CA LYS A 8 -2.77 12.79 9.71
C LYS A 8 -1.94 12.83 8.45
N VAL A 9 -1.37 11.69 8.08
CA VAL A 9 -0.48 11.55 6.93
C VAL A 9 -1.00 10.48 5.99
N TYR A 10 -0.92 10.75 4.69
CA TYR A 10 -1.07 9.77 3.64
C TYR A 10 0.30 9.40 3.06
N LEU A 11 0.59 8.10 2.98
CA LEU A 11 1.79 7.61 2.30
C LEU A 11 1.46 7.36 0.84
N VAL A 12 2.27 7.89 -0.07
CA VAL A 12 2.11 7.68 -1.52
C VAL A 12 3.45 7.25 -2.09
N ALA A 13 3.48 6.12 -2.80
CA ALA A 13 4.66 5.68 -3.54
C ALA A 13 4.28 4.83 -4.76
N HIS A 14 5.23 4.58 -5.65
CA HIS A 14 4.99 3.71 -6.80
C HIS A 14 4.82 2.25 -6.39
N ALA A 15 5.84 1.70 -5.71
CA ALA A 15 5.87 0.32 -5.21
C ALA A 15 5.51 0.27 -3.72
N GLY A 16 4.75 -0.74 -3.30
CA GLY A 16 4.22 -0.88 -1.95
C GLY A 16 4.72 -2.13 -1.19
N PRO A 17 4.68 -2.12 0.15
CA PRO A 17 5.14 -3.25 0.97
C PRO A 17 4.17 -4.43 0.90
N GLY A 18 4.69 -5.64 1.07
CA GLY A 18 3.93 -6.89 1.05
C GLY A 18 4.47 -7.86 0.02
N VAL A 19 3.67 -8.88 -0.27
CA VAL A 19 3.99 -9.92 -1.24
C VAL A 19 3.14 -9.77 -2.50
N GLU A 20 3.60 -10.39 -3.56
CA GLU A 20 2.87 -10.42 -4.82
C GLU A 20 1.60 -11.28 -4.74
N GLU A 21 0.45 -10.72 -5.13
CA GLU A 21 -0.83 -11.44 -5.12
C GLU A 21 -1.03 -12.35 -6.33
N ARG A 22 -0.37 -12.05 -7.46
CA ARG A 22 -0.40 -12.87 -8.67
C ARG A 22 0.93 -13.61 -8.81
N HIS A 23 0.88 -14.93 -8.71
CA HIS A 23 2.03 -15.78 -9.03
C HIS A 23 2.15 -15.90 -10.55
N ASN A 24 2.93 -15.02 -11.19
CA ASN A 24 3.30 -15.19 -12.60
C ASN A 24 4.61 -15.98 -12.68
N ALA A 25 4.67 -17.00 -13.55
CA ALA A 25 5.78 -17.95 -13.69
C ALA A 25 7.15 -17.35 -14.09
N GLY A 26 7.24 -16.03 -14.27
CA GLY A 26 8.47 -15.31 -14.64
C GLY A 26 8.78 -14.08 -13.78
N SER A 27 8.02 -13.83 -12.71
CA SER A 27 8.39 -12.82 -11.71
C SER A 27 9.29 -13.49 -10.66
N SER A 28 9.97 -12.73 -9.80
CA SER A 28 10.73 -13.23 -8.63
C SER A 28 9.82 -13.91 -7.56
N THR A 29 8.62 -14.30 -7.98
CA THR A 29 7.44 -14.85 -7.28
C THR A 29 7.54 -16.32 -6.90
N ALA A 30 8.42 -17.10 -7.51
CA ALA A 30 8.58 -18.51 -7.14
C ALA A 30 9.03 -18.70 -5.66
N SER A 31 9.47 -17.62 -5.00
CA SER A 31 9.92 -17.61 -3.60
C SER A 31 9.06 -16.72 -2.68
N GLY A 32 7.87 -16.28 -3.10
CA GLY A 32 7.03 -15.36 -2.31
C GLY A 32 7.55 -13.92 -2.28
N GLY A 33 8.30 -13.50 -3.32
CA GLY A 33 8.86 -12.17 -3.44
C GLY A 33 7.80 -11.06 -3.56
N GLY A 34 8.08 -9.91 -2.95
CA GLY A 34 7.35 -8.66 -3.15
C GLY A 34 8.12 -7.70 -4.04
N GLU A 35 7.60 -6.49 -4.22
CA GLU A 35 8.24 -5.42 -5.05
C GLU A 35 9.49 -4.84 -4.39
N LEU A 36 9.60 -4.98 -3.07
CA LEU A 36 10.70 -4.49 -2.27
C LEU A 36 11.62 -5.66 -1.89
N THR A 37 12.92 -5.39 -1.74
CA THR A 37 13.82 -6.37 -1.13
C THR A 37 13.30 -6.75 0.26
N PRO A 38 13.54 -7.98 0.75
CA PRO A 38 13.03 -8.40 2.07
C PRO A 38 13.41 -7.44 3.20
N THR A 39 14.63 -6.89 3.17
CA THR A 39 15.12 -5.92 4.16
C THR A 39 14.39 -4.58 4.07
N ALA A 40 14.17 -4.04 2.87
CA ALA A 40 13.42 -2.80 2.67
C ALA A 40 11.94 -2.98 3.06
N ASN A 41 11.34 -4.10 2.69
CA ASN A 41 9.97 -4.44 3.04
C ASN A 41 9.76 -4.52 4.56
N ALA A 42 10.65 -5.25 5.25
CA ALA A 42 10.60 -5.38 6.71
C ALA A 42 10.78 -4.02 7.41
N ARG A 43 11.71 -3.20 6.92
CA ARG A 43 11.96 -1.86 7.47
C ARG A 43 10.78 -0.92 7.27
N LEU A 44 10.15 -0.95 6.09
CA LEU A 44 8.96 -0.13 5.83
C LEU A 44 7.78 -0.58 6.71
N LEU A 45 7.54 -1.89 6.84
CA LEU A 45 6.49 -2.42 7.72
C LEU A 45 6.74 -2.08 9.19
N HIS A 46 8.00 -2.03 9.64
CA HIS A 46 8.34 -1.59 10.99
C HIS A 46 7.86 -0.15 11.25
N TYR A 47 8.17 0.79 10.34
CA TYR A 47 7.72 2.18 10.48
C TYR A 47 6.21 2.35 10.34
N ILE A 48 5.57 1.63 9.42
CA ILE A 48 4.11 1.68 9.28
C ILE A 48 3.42 1.25 10.58
N ARG A 49 3.92 0.21 11.24
CA ARG A 49 3.38 -0.23 12.54
C ARG A 49 3.65 0.82 13.63
N ALA A 50 4.88 1.33 13.70
CA ALA A 50 5.31 2.30 14.71
C ALA A 50 4.54 3.63 14.65
N PHE A 51 4.11 4.05 13.45
CA PHE A 51 3.41 5.32 13.21
C PHE A 51 1.97 5.12 12.74
N SER A 52 1.37 3.97 13.03
CA SER A 52 0.02 3.62 12.58
C SER A 52 -1.07 4.53 13.15
N ASP A 53 -0.80 5.22 14.26
CA ASP A 53 -1.68 6.21 14.88
C ASP A 53 -1.79 7.51 14.08
N VAL A 54 -0.77 7.88 13.29
CA VAL A 54 -0.75 9.10 12.46
C VAL A 54 -0.99 8.81 10.98
N ILE A 55 -0.74 7.59 10.50
CA ILE A 55 -1.01 7.20 9.10
C ILE A 55 -2.51 7.00 8.91
N ALA A 56 -3.13 7.87 8.11
CA ALA A 56 -4.54 7.75 7.75
C ALA A 56 -4.82 6.76 6.62
N GLY A 57 -3.85 6.59 5.72
CA GLY A 57 -3.98 5.70 4.56
C GLY A 57 -2.70 5.64 3.75
N GLN A 58 -2.62 4.64 2.89
CA GLN A 58 -1.46 4.42 2.02
C GLN A 58 -1.95 4.13 0.60
N PHE A 59 -1.27 4.68 -0.40
CA PHE A 59 -1.65 4.60 -1.80
C PHE A 59 -0.47 4.20 -2.68
N TYR A 60 -0.62 3.10 -3.41
CA TYR A 60 0.42 2.54 -4.26
C TYR A 60 -0.10 2.20 -5.67
N GLY A 61 0.83 1.87 -6.57
CA GLY A 61 0.54 1.43 -7.93
C GLY A 61 1.37 0.19 -8.29
N HIS A 62 2.17 0.32 -9.35
CA HIS A 62 3.09 -0.69 -9.90
C HIS A 62 2.45 -1.97 -10.46
N ARG A 63 1.49 -2.57 -9.74
CA ARG A 63 0.82 -3.83 -10.10
C ARG A 63 -0.19 -3.74 -11.23
N HIS A 64 -0.64 -2.52 -11.56
CA HIS A 64 -1.67 -2.30 -12.57
C HIS A 64 -2.98 -3.08 -12.25
N ALA A 65 -3.23 -3.28 -10.95
CA ALA A 65 -4.32 -4.09 -10.42
C ALA A 65 -5.06 -3.34 -9.32
N ASP A 66 -6.38 -3.51 -9.27
CA ASP A 66 -7.22 -3.02 -8.19
C ASP A 66 -7.15 -4.00 -7.01
N THR A 67 -6.42 -3.63 -5.96
CA THR A 67 -6.33 -4.44 -4.74
C THR A 67 -6.04 -3.59 -3.51
N PHE A 68 -6.06 -4.22 -2.34
CA PHE A 68 -5.75 -3.59 -1.06
C PHE A 68 -4.90 -4.52 -0.20
N ARG A 69 -4.22 -3.94 0.79
CA ARG A 69 -3.42 -4.66 1.78
C ARG A 69 -3.78 -4.21 3.19
N LEU A 70 -3.73 -5.13 4.13
CA LEU A 70 -3.90 -4.86 5.56
C LEU A 70 -2.58 -5.09 6.28
N VAL A 71 -2.23 -4.17 7.18
CA VAL A 71 -1.05 -4.29 8.04
C VAL A 71 -1.52 -4.57 9.45
N TYR A 72 -1.02 -5.65 10.02
CA TYR A 72 -1.33 -6.08 11.39
C TYR A 72 -0.16 -5.80 12.35
N SER A 73 -0.51 -5.50 13.59
CA SER A 73 0.38 -5.50 14.74
C SER A 73 -0.33 -6.23 15.89
N GLU A 74 0.34 -7.19 16.53
CA GLU A 74 -0.21 -7.94 17.67
C GLU A 74 -1.61 -8.53 17.40
N GLY A 75 -1.83 -9.06 16.19
CA GLY A 75 -3.11 -9.67 15.79
C GLY A 75 -4.23 -8.67 15.45
N ARG A 76 -4.00 -7.35 15.53
CA ARG A 76 -4.98 -6.32 15.20
C ARG A 76 -4.61 -5.58 13.92
N PRO A 77 -5.58 -5.26 13.03
CA PRO A 77 -5.31 -4.43 11.87
C PRO A 77 -5.01 -2.99 12.34
N VAL A 78 -3.84 -2.46 11.98
CA VAL A 78 -3.37 -1.13 12.38
C VAL A 78 -3.25 -0.15 11.23
N SER A 79 -3.14 -0.64 9.99
CA SER A 79 -3.09 0.21 8.81
C SER A 79 -3.58 -0.54 7.57
N TRP A 80 -3.88 0.20 6.51
CA TRP A 80 -4.30 -0.34 5.22
C TRP A 80 -3.61 0.40 4.08
N ALA A 81 -3.56 -0.25 2.93
CA ALA A 81 -3.04 0.32 1.69
C ALA A 81 -3.95 0.00 0.52
N LEU A 82 -4.15 0.96 -0.37
CA LEU A 82 -4.91 0.82 -1.61
C LEU A 82 -3.95 0.86 -2.79
N LEU A 83 -4.00 -0.18 -3.62
CA LEU A 83 -3.26 -0.25 -4.87
C LEU A 83 -4.24 0.13 -5.98
N ALA A 84 -3.91 1.19 -6.72
CA ALA A 84 -4.74 1.70 -7.80
C ALA A 84 -4.46 0.95 -9.12
N PRO A 85 -5.50 0.78 -9.98
CA PRO A 85 -5.30 0.28 -11.33
C PRO A 85 -4.50 1.28 -12.19
N SER A 86 -4.07 0.84 -13.37
CA SER A 86 -3.38 1.69 -14.34
C SER A 86 -4.30 2.15 -15.46
N LEU A 87 -3.92 3.25 -16.12
CA LEU A 87 -4.50 3.66 -17.39
C LEU A 87 -4.02 2.80 -18.57
N THR A 88 -2.77 2.33 -18.51
CA THR A 88 -2.28 1.40 -19.53
C THR A 88 -2.96 0.04 -19.37
N PRO A 89 -3.47 -0.56 -20.46
CA PRO A 89 -4.14 -1.85 -20.40
C PRO A 89 -3.19 -3.05 -20.27
N ARG A 90 -1.87 -2.80 -20.31
CA ARG A 90 -0.83 -3.84 -20.22
C ARG A 90 0.15 -3.51 -19.09
N GLY A 91 0.36 -4.43 -18.16
CA GLY A 91 1.32 -4.29 -17.06
C GLY A 91 1.81 -5.63 -16.52
N ALA A 92 3.12 -5.75 -16.25
CA ALA A 92 3.79 -6.86 -15.54
C ALA A 92 3.10 -8.25 -15.62
N GLY A 93 2.79 -8.73 -16.83
CA GLY A 93 2.19 -10.05 -17.05
C GLY A 93 0.68 -10.16 -16.82
N SER A 94 -0.06 -9.05 -16.78
CA SER A 94 -1.53 -9.02 -16.74
C SER A 94 -2.11 -7.99 -17.72
N ILE A 95 -3.33 -8.27 -18.19
CA ILE A 95 -4.14 -7.36 -18.99
C ILE A 95 -5.25 -6.84 -18.08
N SER A 96 -5.35 -5.53 -17.93
CA SER A 96 -6.40 -4.86 -17.17
C SER A 96 -7.07 -3.82 -18.05
N ASN A 97 -8.36 -3.54 -17.79
CA ASN A 97 -8.99 -2.39 -18.43
C ASN A 97 -8.40 -1.10 -17.83
N PRO A 98 -8.25 -0.02 -18.63
CA PRO A 98 -7.87 1.28 -18.10
C PRO A 98 -8.76 1.69 -16.93
N GLY A 99 -8.16 2.02 -15.79
CA GLY A 99 -8.86 2.37 -14.57
C GLY A 99 -8.30 3.62 -13.91
N LEU A 100 -9.18 4.40 -13.28
CA LEU A 100 -8.85 5.54 -12.44
C LEU A 100 -9.64 5.45 -11.14
N ARG A 101 -9.07 5.93 -10.03
CA ARG A 101 -9.73 5.93 -8.73
C ARG A 101 -9.72 7.32 -8.11
N LEU A 102 -10.88 7.73 -7.60
CA LEU A 102 -11.06 8.95 -6.81
C LEU A 102 -11.28 8.56 -5.34
N TYR A 103 -10.63 9.27 -4.43
CA TYR A 103 -10.80 9.07 -2.98
C TYR A 103 -11.51 10.28 -2.38
N LYS A 104 -12.38 10.01 -1.41
CA LYS A 104 -13.03 11.02 -0.57
C LYS A 104 -12.59 10.80 0.86
N PHE A 105 -12.24 11.87 1.54
CA PHE A 105 -11.89 11.87 2.96
C PHE A 105 -12.46 13.13 3.64
N GLU A 106 -12.64 13.06 4.95
CA GLU A 106 -12.96 14.19 5.80
C GLU A 106 -11.74 15.10 5.96
N SER A 107 -11.84 16.35 5.50
CA SER A 107 -10.72 17.30 5.55
C SER A 107 -10.27 17.65 6.97
N ASN A 108 -11.17 17.56 7.96
CA ASN A 108 -10.87 17.91 9.35
C ASN A 108 -10.16 16.79 10.11
N THR A 109 -10.43 15.53 9.76
CA THR A 109 -9.91 14.36 10.49
C THR A 109 -8.91 13.55 9.68
N GLY A 110 -8.83 13.79 8.37
CA GLY A 110 -7.99 13.03 7.44
C GLY A 110 -8.42 11.58 7.28
N LYS A 111 -9.67 11.24 7.58
CA LYS A 111 -10.21 9.87 7.48
C LYS A 111 -11.16 9.70 6.31
#